data_AF-A0A8T6L0V8-F1
#
_entry.id   AF-A0A8T6L0V8-F1
#
_cell.length_a   1.000
_cell.length_b   1.000
_cell.length_c   1.000
_cell.angle_alpha   90.00
_cell.angle_beta   90.00
_cell.angle_gamma   90.00
#
_symmetry.space_group_name_H-M   'P 1'
#
loop_
_entity.id
_entity.type
_entity.pdbx_description
1 polymer ?
#
loop_
_entity_poly.entity_id
_entity_poly.type
_entity_poly.pdbx_seq_one_letter_code
_entity_poly.pdbx_strand_id
1 'polypeptide(L)'
;MAYSFTERKRVRKDFGKIAESMKMPYLLAIQVESYGKFLQRGVPAGKRREVGLHAAFRSVFPIVSYSGNAALEYVDYQLGEPAFDVKECILRSITYAAPLRVKVRLIIYDRESSSKAIKDIKEQEVYMGEVPLMT
;
A
#
# COMPACT_ATOMS: atom_id res chain seq x y z
N MET A 1 1.49 9.42 40.57
CA MET A 1 1.06 8.68 39.38
C MET A 1 -0.40 8.35 39.53
N ALA A 2 -1.26 8.79 38.61
CA ALA A 2 -2.66 8.40 38.61
C ALA A 2 -2.76 6.98 38.03
N TYR A 3 -3.07 6.00 38.87
CA TYR A 3 -3.31 4.62 38.43
C TYR A 3 -4.53 4.56 37.50
N SER A 4 -4.41 3.74 36.44
CA SER A 4 -5.54 3.40 35.58
C SER A 4 -6.61 2.62 36.35
N PHE A 5 -7.82 2.56 35.81
CA PHE A 5 -8.95 1.88 36.47
C PHE A 5 -8.65 0.40 36.79
N THR A 6 -7.94 -0.30 35.89
CA THR A 6 -7.57 -1.71 36.06
C THR A 6 -6.40 -1.89 37.03
N GLU A 7 -5.42 -0.99 37.04
CA GLU A 7 -4.28 -1.02 37.97
C GLU A 7 -4.71 -0.84 39.42
N ARG A 8 -5.75 -0.04 39.67
CA ARG A 8 -6.31 0.15 41.03
C ARG A 8 -6.87 -1.15 41.63
N LYS A 9 -7.36 -2.07 40.80
CA LYS A 9 -7.93 -3.34 41.27
C LYS A 9 -6.86 -4.29 41.83
N ARG A 10 -5.63 -4.24 41.32
CA ARG A 10 -4.52 -5.06 41.79
C ARG A 10 -3.19 -4.35 41.54
N VAL A 11 -2.66 -3.74 42.61
CA VAL A 11 -1.38 -3.03 42.59
C VAL A 11 -0.23 -4.04 42.62
N ARG A 12 0.67 -3.96 41.62
CA ARG A 12 1.94 -4.71 41.61
C ARG A 12 3.04 -3.81 42.19
N LYS A 13 3.68 -4.25 43.27
CA LYS A 13 4.82 -3.53 43.85
C LYS A 13 6.08 -3.77 43.01
N ASP A 14 6.71 -2.69 42.57
CA ASP A 14 8.00 -2.70 41.86
C ASP A 14 9.14 -2.34 42.84
N PHE A 15 10.29 -2.98 42.70
CA PHE A 15 11.50 -2.75 43.53
C PHE A 15 12.66 -2.14 42.71
N GLY A 16 12.45 -1.88 41.43
CA GLY A 16 13.40 -1.22 40.53
C GLY A 16 13.76 0.16 41.06
N LYS A 17 15.07 0.43 41.13
CA LYS A 17 15.61 1.71 41.61
C LYS A 17 15.90 2.71 40.49
N ILE A 18 16.02 2.21 39.26
CA ILE A 18 16.30 3.01 38.07
C ILE A 18 14.97 3.50 37.51
N ALA A 19 14.85 4.81 37.30
CA ALA A 19 13.69 5.39 36.66
C ALA A 19 13.68 5.05 35.16
N GLU A 20 12.52 4.66 34.65
CA GLU A 20 12.32 4.40 33.21
C GLU A 20 12.45 5.73 32.45
N SER A 21 13.53 5.89 31.68
CA SER A 21 13.83 7.12 30.93
C SER A 21 13.08 7.21 29.61
N MET A 22 12.72 6.06 29.03
CA MET A 22 11.96 5.95 27.79
C MET A 22 10.91 4.86 27.96
N LYS A 23 9.68 5.17 27.54
CA LYS A 23 8.59 4.20 27.54
C LYS A 23 8.87 3.07 26.56
N MET A 24 8.47 1.86 26.92
CA MET A 24 8.46 0.73 25.99
C MET A 24 7.76 1.09 24.68
N PRO A 25 8.40 0.87 23.51
CA PRO A 25 7.76 1.12 22.22
C PRO A 25 6.68 0.07 21.94
N TYR A 26 5.88 0.33 20.91
CA TYR A 26 4.91 -0.65 20.44
C TYR A 26 5.64 -1.87 19.86
N LEU A 27 5.51 -3.02 20.54
CA LEU A 27 6.32 -4.21 20.25
C LEU A 27 6.07 -4.80 18.85
N LEU A 28 4.88 -4.54 18.27
CA LEU A 28 4.51 -4.99 16.92
C LEU A 28 4.79 -3.93 15.85
N ALA A 29 5.42 -2.81 16.20
CA ALA A 29 5.64 -1.68 15.30
C ALA A 29 6.37 -2.10 14.02
N ILE A 30 7.37 -2.98 14.12
CA ILE A 30 8.15 -3.39 12.95
C ILE A 30 7.25 -4.01 11.87
N GLN A 31 6.35 -4.92 12.26
CA GLN A 31 5.44 -5.58 11.31
C GLN A 31 4.43 -4.58 10.76
N VAL A 32 3.77 -3.84 11.65
CA VAL A 32 2.72 -2.88 11.31
C VAL A 32 3.23 -1.78 10.38
N GLU A 33 4.36 -1.18 10.72
CA GLU A 33 4.94 -0.08 9.95
C GLU A 33 5.55 -0.55 8.64
N SER A 34 6.18 -1.73 8.60
CA SER A 34 6.78 -2.26 7.37
C SER A 34 5.71 -2.49 6.31
N TYR A 35 4.62 -3.17 6.68
CA TYR A 35 3.53 -3.44 5.74
C TYR A 35 2.74 -2.17 5.38
N GLY A 36 2.59 -1.26 6.35
CA GLY A 36 2.01 0.07 6.11
C GLY A 36 2.81 0.87 5.07
N LYS A 37 4.15 0.82 5.14
CA LYS A 37 5.04 1.44 4.13
C LYS A 37 4.93 0.76 2.76
N PHE A 38 4.74 -0.56 2.74
CA PHE A 38 4.56 -1.30 1.48
C PHE A 38 3.27 -0.90 0.74
N LEU A 39 2.13 -0.88 1.45
CA LEU A 39 0.82 -0.60 0.85
C LEU A 39 0.52 0.89 0.69
N GLN A 40 1.02 1.74 1.60
CA GLN A 40 0.64 3.15 1.74
C GLN A 40 -0.89 3.38 1.72
N ARG A 41 -1.63 2.48 2.37
CA ARG A 41 -3.10 2.51 2.44
C ARG A 41 -3.57 3.80 3.11
N GLY A 42 -4.57 4.46 2.53
CA GLY A 42 -5.11 5.72 3.03
C GLY A 42 -4.30 6.97 2.70
N VAL A 43 -3.15 6.85 2.02
CA VAL A 43 -2.38 8.00 1.53
C VAL A 43 -2.90 8.41 0.14
N PRO A 44 -3.34 9.68 -0.04
CA PRO A 44 -3.75 10.20 -1.34
C PRO A 44 -2.62 10.09 -2.38
N ALA A 45 -2.95 9.81 -3.64
CA ALA A 45 -1.96 9.54 -4.69
C ALA A 45 -0.83 10.59 -4.76
N GLY A 46 -1.15 11.88 -4.70
CA GLY A 46 -0.16 12.96 -4.76
C GLY A 46 0.74 13.12 -3.52
N LYS A 47 0.46 12.39 -2.42
CA LYS A 47 1.27 12.40 -1.19
C LYS A 47 1.98 11.07 -0.94
N ARG A 48 1.87 10.10 -1.84
CA ARG A 48 2.56 8.82 -1.72
C ARG A 48 4.06 9.01 -1.89
N ARG A 49 4.82 8.31 -1.08
CA ARG A 49 6.28 8.26 -1.16
C ARG A 49 6.69 7.23 -2.21
N GLU A 50 7.90 7.37 -2.75
CA GLU A 50 8.53 6.39 -3.64
C GLU A 50 8.98 5.13 -2.88
N VAL A 51 8.04 4.40 -2.29
CA VAL A 51 8.29 3.16 -1.55
C VAL A 51 7.19 2.13 -1.82
N GLY A 52 7.49 0.84 -1.57
CA GLY A 52 6.51 -0.23 -1.66
C GLY A 52 5.92 -0.41 -3.06
N LEU A 53 4.60 -0.56 -3.14
CA LEU A 53 3.88 -0.74 -4.41
C LEU A 53 4.12 0.44 -5.38
N HIS A 54 4.16 1.68 -4.88
CA HIS A 54 4.38 2.84 -5.73
C HIS A 54 5.74 2.78 -6.42
N ALA A 55 6.80 2.49 -5.66
CA ALA A 55 8.15 2.34 -6.20
C ALA A 55 8.26 1.18 -7.18
N ALA A 56 7.61 0.05 -6.88
CA ALA A 56 7.62 -1.12 -7.75
C ALA A 56 6.93 -0.84 -9.10
N PHE A 57 5.84 -0.08 -9.13
CA PHE A 57 5.24 0.33 -10.38
C PHE A 57 6.13 1.34 -11.12
N ARG A 58 6.67 2.34 -10.43
CA ARG A 58 7.56 3.32 -11.07
C ARG A 58 8.88 2.73 -11.59
N SER A 59 9.35 1.60 -11.06
CA SER A 59 10.57 0.97 -11.57
C SER A 59 10.36 0.21 -12.88
N VAL A 60 9.14 -0.29 -13.13
CA VAL A 60 8.79 -1.04 -14.33
C VAL A 60 8.21 -0.14 -15.42
N PHE A 61 7.48 0.91 -15.04
CA PHE A 61 6.87 1.85 -15.96
C PHE A 61 7.77 3.07 -16.22
N PRO A 62 7.78 3.64 -17.44
CA PRO A 62 6.93 3.29 -18.58
C PRO A 62 7.41 2.06 -19.37
N ILE A 63 6.46 1.22 -19.79
CA ILE A 63 6.73 0.09 -20.67
C ILE A 63 6.53 0.55 -22.12
N VAL A 64 7.60 0.53 -22.91
CA VAL A 64 7.54 0.94 -24.32
C VAL A 64 7.40 -0.29 -25.21
N SER A 65 6.52 -0.21 -26.20
CA SER A 65 6.38 -1.25 -27.23
C SER A 65 7.70 -1.43 -27.98
N TYR A 66 8.04 -2.66 -28.37
CA TYR A 66 9.20 -2.95 -29.20
C TYR A 66 9.25 -2.10 -30.49
N SER A 67 8.08 -1.82 -31.07
CA SER A 67 7.96 -0.99 -32.28
C SER A 67 8.09 0.51 -32.03
N GLY A 68 8.18 0.95 -30.77
CA GLY A 68 8.23 2.37 -30.38
C GLY A 68 6.91 3.14 -30.56
N ASN A 69 5.87 2.51 -31.10
CA ASN A 69 4.60 3.16 -31.46
C ASN A 69 3.62 3.33 -30.29
N ALA A 70 3.91 2.74 -29.13
CA ALA A 70 3.07 2.86 -27.95
C ALA A 70 3.90 2.83 -26.68
N ALA A 71 3.46 3.54 -25.65
CA ALA A 71 4.00 3.47 -24.29
C ALA A 71 2.86 3.32 -23.30
N LEU A 72 3.04 2.42 -22.33
CA LEU A 72 2.14 2.29 -21.19
C LEU A 72 2.78 3.01 -20.00
N GLU A 73 2.05 3.94 -19.41
CA GLU A 73 2.45 4.72 -18.25
C GLU A 73 1.62 4.34 -17.03
N TYR A 74 2.27 4.39 -15.87
CA TYR A 74 1.62 4.25 -14.58
C TYR A 74 1.19 5.62 -14.05
N VAL A 75 -0.08 5.78 -13.69
CA VAL A 75 -0.63 7.02 -13.13
C VAL A 75 -0.77 6.89 -11.61
N ASP A 76 -1.58 5.94 -11.16
CA ASP A 76 -1.79 5.67 -9.74
C ASP A 76 -2.25 4.22 -9.48
N TYR A 77 -2.39 3.86 -8.20
CA TYR A 77 -3.05 2.62 -7.79
C TYR A 77 -4.06 2.86 -6.68
N GLN A 78 -5.03 1.98 -6.55
CA GLN A 78 -6.02 1.98 -5.49
C GLN A 78 -6.18 0.56 -4.95
N LEU A 79 -6.18 0.46 -3.62
CA LEU A 79 -6.56 -0.76 -2.91
C LEU A 79 -8.04 -0.63 -2.58
N GLY A 80 -8.84 -1.57 -3.07
CA GLY A 80 -10.26 -1.66 -2.70
C GLY A 80 -10.43 -2.18 -1.28
N GLU A 81 -11.68 -2.42 -0.91
CA GLU A 81 -12.01 -3.02 0.36
C GLU A 81 -12.01 -4.55 0.25
N PRO A 82 -11.58 -5.26 1.30
CA PRO A 82 -11.70 -6.71 1.35
C PRO A 82 -13.17 -7.11 1.29
N ALA A 83 -13.47 -8.20 0.57
CA ALA A 83 -14.84 -8.67 0.41
C ALA A 83 -15.48 -9.21 1.70
N PHE A 84 -14.64 -9.66 2.64
CA PHE A 84 -15.05 -10.29 3.89
C PHE A 84 -14.18 -9.81 5.04
N ASP A 85 -14.72 -9.86 6.26
CA ASP A 85 -13.98 -9.58 7.48
C ASP A 85 -13.06 -10.74 7.87
N VAL A 86 -12.05 -10.44 8.70
CA VAL A 86 -11.06 -11.43 9.18
C VAL A 86 -11.71 -12.70 9.75
N LYS A 87 -12.78 -12.56 10.54
CA LYS A 87 -13.48 -13.70 11.15
C LYS A 87 -14.17 -14.57 10.11
N GLU A 88 -14.77 -13.95 9.10
CA GLU A 88 -15.44 -14.67 8.01
C GLU A 88 -14.42 -15.38 7.11
N CYS A 89 -13.28 -14.73 6.85
CA CYS A 89 -12.16 -15.33 6.13
C CYS A 89 -11.66 -16.61 6.81
N ILE A 90 -11.52 -16.59 8.15
CA ILE A 90 -11.14 -17.76 8.94
C ILE A 90 -12.20 -18.87 8.84
N LEU A 91 -13.48 -18.54 8.98
CA LEU A 91 -14.57 -19.54 8.93
C LEU A 91 -14.70 -20.20 7.55
N ARG A 92 -14.46 -19.44 6.48
CA ARG A 92 -14.55 -19.91 5.10
C ARG A 92 -13.23 -20.48 4.57
N SER A 93 -12.16 -20.46 5.36
CA SER A 93 -10.81 -20.86 4.94
C SER A 93 -10.32 -20.14 3.67
N ILE A 94 -10.57 -18.83 3.60
CA ILE A 94 -10.14 -17.95 2.50
C ILE A 94 -9.14 -16.90 2.99
N THR A 95 -8.36 -16.33 2.08
CA THR A 95 -7.38 -15.29 2.40
C THR A 95 -8.06 -13.95 2.63
N TYR A 96 -7.70 -13.24 3.71
CA TYR A 96 -8.09 -11.85 3.92
C TYR A 96 -7.26 -10.94 3.01
N ALA A 97 -7.84 -10.51 1.90
CA ALA A 97 -7.15 -9.74 0.86
C ALA A 97 -8.04 -8.64 0.28
N ALA A 98 -7.40 -7.61 -0.29
CA ALA A 98 -8.07 -6.52 -0.98
C ALA A 98 -7.69 -6.47 -2.47
N PRO A 99 -8.63 -6.12 -3.36
CA PRO A 99 -8.36 -6.00 -4.79
C PRO A 99 -7.46 -4.79 -5.08
N LEU A 100 -6.39 -5.00 -5.83
CA LEU A 100 -5.49 -3.95 -6.31
C LEU A 100 -5.92 -3.53 -7.72
N ARG A 101 -6.30 -2.27 -7.87
CA ARG A 101 -6.58 -1.65 -9.17
C ARG A 101 -5.50 -0.62 -9.48
N VAL A 102 -5.00 -0.62 -10.70
CA VAL A 102 -3.95 0.30 -11.15
C VAL A 102 -4.47 1.11 -12.31
N LYS A 103 -4.34 2.43 -12.23
CA LYS A 103 -4.68 3.33 -13.31
C LYS A 103 -3.48 3.47 -14.23
N VAL A 104 -3.65 3.00 -15.46
CA VAL A 104 -2.63 3.04 -16.50
C VAL A 104 -3.08 3.93 -17.65
N ARG A 105 -2.11 4.54 -18.31
CA ARG A 105 -2.32 5.39 -19.48
C ARG A 105 -1.57 4.81 -20.65
N LEU A 106 -2.29 4.42 -21.69
CA LEU A 106 -1.73 3.97 -22.95
C LEU A 106 -1.60 5.19 -23.89
N ILE A 107 -0.36 5.54 -24.23
CA ILE A 107 -0.03 6.57 -25.20
C ILE A 107 0.29 5.88 -26.52
N ILE A 108 -0.42 6.25 -27.58
CA ILE A 108 -0.16 5.79 -28.94
C ILE A 108 0.53 6.93 -29.69
N TYR A 109 1.69 6.63 -30.26
CA TYR A 109 2.45 7.56 -31.08
C TYR A 109 2.08 7.41 -32.54
N ASP A 110 2.13 8.52 -33.28
CA ASP A 110 1.95 8.49 -34.71
C ASP A 110 3.17 7.89 -35.42
N ARG A 111 2.91 7.08 -36.45
CA ARG A 111 3.96 6.37 -37.21
C ARG A 111 4.66 7.26 -38.23
N GLU A 112 4.02 8.35 -38.65
CA GLU A 112 4.47 9.19 -39.76
C GLU A 112 5.23 10.45 -39.32
N SER A 113 5.17 10.82 -38.03
CA SER A 113 5.86 12.01 -37.51
C SER A 113 7.27 11.68 -36.97
N SER A 114 8.26 12.47 -37.39
CA SER A 114 9.67 12.37 -36.94
C SER A 114 9.87 12.76 -35.47
N SER A 115 9.05 13.68 -34.96
CA SER A 115 8.82 13.87 -33.53
C SER A 115 7.69 12.94 -33.13
N LYS A 116 7.89 12.03 -32.17
CA LYS A 116 6.87 11.09 -31.62
C LYS A 116 5.59 11.82 -31.17
N ALA A 117 4.76 12.24 -32.12
CA ALA A 117 3.57 13.01 -31.86
C ALA A 117 2.54 12.08 -31.25
N ILE A 118 1.90 12.54 -30.18
CA ILE A 118 0.89 11.76 -29.48
C ILE A 118 -0.35 11.73 -30.36
N LYS A 119 -0.72 10.53 -30.81
CA LYS A 119 -1.91 10.31 -31.64
C LYS A 119 -3.15 10.13 -30.77
N ASP A 120 -3.03 9.34 -29.71
CA ASP A 120 -4.15 9.01 -28.83
C ASP A 120 -3.65 8.71 -27.41
N ILE A 121 -4.48 9.00 -26.42
CA ILE A 121 -4.23 8.71 -25.00
C ILE A 121 -5.48 8.03 -24.44
N LYS A 122 -5.32 6.78 -23.98
CA LYS A 122 -6.38 6.04 -23.30
C LYS A 122 -5.98 5.78 -21.86
N GLU A 123 -6.78 6.26 -20.93
CA GLU A 123 -6.58 6.04 -19.50
C GLU A 123 -7.63 5.05 -18.98
N GLN A 124 -7.20 4.00 -18.28
CA GLN A 124 -8.09 2.96 -17.77
C GLN A 124 -7.59 2.41 -16.44
N GLU A 125 -8.54 2.06 -15.58
CA GLU A 125 -8.26 1.28 -14.36
C GLU A 125 -8.29 -0.21 -14.68
N VAL A 126 -7.20 -0.89 -14.38
CA VAL A 126 -7.02 -2.33 -14.61
C VAL A 126 -6.90 -3.03 -13.27
N TYR A 127 -7.60 -4.16 -13.13
CA TYR A 127 -7.46 -5.04 -11.97
C TYR A 127 -6.17 -5.86 -12.08
N MET A 128 -5.31 -5.76 -11.07
CA MET A 128 -3.98 -6.37 -11.04
C MET A 128 -3.88 -7.57 -10.08
N GLY A 129 -5.00 -7.98 -9.46
CA GLY A 129 -5.07 -9.10 -8.53
C GLY A 129 -5.42 -8.68 -7.10
N GLU A 130 -5.30 -9.63 -6.17
CA GLU A 130 -5.55 -9.39 -4.75
C GLU A 130 -4.25 -9.29 -3.96
N VAL A 131 -4.21 -8.37 -3.00
CA VAL A 131 -3.11 -8.21 -2.06
C VAL A 131 -3.61 -8.59 -0.68
N PRO A 132 -3.03 -9.61 -0.02
CA PRO A 132 -3.36 -9.96 1.35
C PRO A 132 -3.26 -8.74 2.27
N LEU A 133 -4.11 -8.67 3.29
CA LEU A 133 -4.07 -7.59 4.27
C LEU A 133 -3.60 -8.11 5.62
N MET A 134 -2.88 -7.26 6.34
CA MET A 134 -2.45 -7.53 7.70
C MET A 134 -3.47 -6.95 8.68
N THR A 135 -3.73 -7.71 9.75
CA THR A 135 -4.69 -7.41 10.83
C THR A 135 -4.04 -6.69 11.99
#